data_AF-A0A417U2H7-F1
#
_entry.id   AF-A0A417U2H7-F1
#
_cell.length_a   1.000
_cell.length_b   1.000
_cell.length_c   1.000
_cell.angle_alpha   90.00
_cell.angle_beta   90.00
_cell.angle_gamma   90.00
#
_symmetry.space_group_name_H-M   'P 1'
#
loop_
_entity.id
_entity.type
_entity.pdbx_description
1 polymer ?
#
loop_
_entity_poly.entity_id
_entity_poly.type
_entity_poly.pdbx_seq_one_letter_code
_entity_poly.pdbx_strand_id
1 'polypeptide(L)'
;MHEGVSAGQKAVCRSLQWQLLSGKAAHLSKETWEAIAVMTDNAAMLQKKDKYKTENGKEEEYNMCQALEELMEDNRNEGRREGRNEGRREGRNEGNLEKTKTVVRNMLDRGYEIEDICAIAGCEAPFVEDVRKELHW
;
A
#
# COMPACT_ATOMS: atom_id res chain seq x y z
N MET A 1 -12.76 -24.92 -2.78
CA MET A 1 -12.97 -25.66 -1.51
C MET A 1 -12.00 -25.07 -0.50
N HIS A 2 -12.44 -24.11 0.32
CA HIS A 2 -11.63 -23.63 1.45
C HIS A 2 -11.93 -24.55 2.62
N GLU A 3 -11.01 -25.45 2.95
CA GLU A 3 -11.09 -26.21 4.19
C GLU A 3 -11.11 -25.23 5.35
N GLY A 4 -12.23 -25.22 6.08
CA GLY A 4 -12.39 -24.36 7.24
C GLY A 4 -11.37 -24.74 8.31
N VAL A 5 -10.52 -23.79 8.70
CA VAL A 5 -9.55 -23.96 9.78
C VAL A 5 -10.28 -24.44 11.04
N SER A 6 -9.90 -25.61 11.56
CA SER A 6 -10.55 -26.27 12.69
C SER A 6 -10.42 -25.45 13.97
N ALA A 7 -11.32 -25.67 14.95
CA ALA A 7 -11.26 -24.99 16.24
C ALA A 7 -9.90 -25.20 16.96
N GLY A 8 -9.32 -26.39 16.79
CA GLY A 8 -7.97 -26.72 17.29
C GLY A 8 -6.88 -25.89 16.60
N GLN A 9 -6.93 -25.75 15.27
CA GLN A 9 -5.98 -24.91 14.53
C GLN A 9 -6.10 -23.43 14.91
N LYS A 10 -7.32 -22.91 15.15
CA LYS A 10 -7.52 -21.54 15.64
C LYS A 10 -6.99 -21.32 17.06
N ALA A 11 -7.09 -22.32 17.93
CA ALA A 11 -6.54 -22.25 19.29
C ALA A 11 -5.00 -22.26 19.27
N VAL A 12 -4.39 -23.09 18.43
CA VAL A 12 -2.94 -23.12 18.21
C VAL A 12 -2.43 -21.79 17.65
N CYS A 13 -3.09 -21.23 16.62
CA CYS A 13 -2.74 -19.90 16.09
C CYS A 13 -2.82 -18.81 17.16
N ARG A 14 -3.88 -18.79 17.98
CA ARG A 14 -4.00 -17.80 19.08
C ARG A 14 -2.93 -17.99 20.15
N SER A 15 -2.56 -19.23 20.47
CA SER A 15 -1.50 -19.54 21.43
C SER A 15 -0.12 -19.09 20.93
N LEU A 16 0.21 -19.42 19.68
CA LEU A 16 1.44 -18.95 19.01
C LEU A 16 1.48 -17.43 18.91
N GLN A 17 0.36 -16.81 18.50
CA GLN A 17 0.24 -15.36 18.44
C GLN A 17 0.46 -14.72 19.83
N TRP A 18 -0.09 -15.31 20.90
CA TRP A 18 0.14 -14.84 22.26
C TRP A 18 1.60 -15.02 22.70
N GLN A 19 2.25 -16.14 22.36
CA GLN A 19 3.66 -16.39 22.69
C GLN A 19 4.61 -15.41 21.98
N LEU A 20 4.31 -15.09 20.71
CA LEU A 20 5.04 -14.08 19.93
C LEU A 20 4.82 -12.68 20.50
N LEU A 21 3.57 -12.31 20.80
CA LEU A 21 3.22 -10.98 21.34
C LEU A 21 3.68 -10.77 22.78
N SER A 22 3.80 -11.84 23.58
CA SER A 22 4.29 -11.78 24.97
C SER A 22 5.81 -11.84 25.08
N GLY A 23 6.54 -11.88 23.95
CA GLY A 23 8.01 -11.95 23.93
C GLY A 23 8.59 -13.27 24.44
N LYS A 24 7.75 -14.26 24.76
CA LYS A 24 8.18 -15.57 25.27
C LYS A 24 8.81 -16.46 24.19
N ALA A 25 8.55 -16.14 22.92
CA ALA A 25 9.15 -16.77 21.74
C ALA A 25 10.12 -15.82 21.03
N ALA A 26 10.85 -14.98 21.77
CA ALA A 26 11.79 -14.02 21.20
C ALA A 26 12.91 -14.70 20.39
N HIS A 27 13.34 -15.90 20.81
CA HIS A 27 14.38 -16.69 20.15
C HIS A 27 13.80 -18.01 19.66
N LEU A 28 13.85 -18.23 18.35
CA LEU A 28 13.39 -19.47 17.72
C LEU A 28 14.53 -20.28 17.16
N SER A 29 14.37 -21.61 17.17
CA SER A 29 15.23 -22.51 16.41
C SER A 29 15.04 -22.27 14.90
N LYS A 30 16.08 -22.61 14.13
CA LYS A 30 16.06 -22.58 12.66
C LYS A 30 14.82 -23.27 12.07
N GLU A 31 14.50 -24.46 12.56
CA GLU A 31 13.37 -25.28 12.08
C GLU A 31 12.03 -24.60 12.37
N THR A 32 11.88 -24.00 13.56
CA THR A 32 10.65 -23.30 13.92
C THR A 32 10.47 -22.03 13.08
N TRP A 33 11.56 -21.28 12.84
CA TRP A 33 11.56 -20.11 11.98
C TRP A 33 11.12 -20.45 10.54
N GLU A 34 11.73 -21.47 9.96
CA GLU A 34 11.43 -21.93 8.60
C GLU A 34 9.99 -22.43 8.48
N ALA A 35 9.50 -23.19 9.48
CA ALA A 35 8.11 -23.64 9.51
C ALA A 35 7.12 -22.46 9.54
N ILE A 36 7.35 -21.44 10.38
CA ILE A 36 6.48 -20.26 10.45
C ILE A 36 6.52 -19.49 9.13
N ALA A 37 7.70 -19.30 8.53
CA ALA A 37 7.82 -18.55 7.28
C ALA A 37 7.05 -19.23 6.13
N VAL A 38 7.13 -20.56 6.03
CA VAL A 38 6.35 -21.35 5.06
C VAL A 38 4.85 -21.31 5.38
N MET A 39 4.46 -21.49 6.63
CA MET A 39 3.04 -21.50 7.04
C MET A 39 2.34 -20.15 6.88
N THR A 40 3.10 -19.05 6.93
CA THR A 40 2.57 -17.68 6.78
C THR A 40 2.74 -17.10 5.38
N ASP A 41 3.25 -17.90 4.43
CA ASP A 41 3.62 -17.46 3.07
C ASP A 41 4.48 -16.18 3.07
N ASN A 42 5.36 -16.07 4.07
CA ASN A 42 6.14 -14.86 4.29
C ASN A 42 7.58 -15.07 3.83
N ALA A 43 7.78 -14.95 2.52
CA ALA A 43 9.09 -15.09 1.88
C ALA A 43 10.13 -14.10 2.44
N ALA A 44 9.72 -12.92 2.91
CA ALA A 44 10.62 -11.92 3.49
C ALA A 44 11.33 -12.44 4.75
N MET A 45 10.67 -13.29 5.55
CA MET A 45 11.30 -13.93 6.71
C MET A 45 12.36 -14.96 6.32
N LEU A 46 12.23 -15.64 5.18
CA LEU A 46 13.27 -16.53 4.66
C LEU A 46 14.45 -15.74 4.09
N GLN A 47 14.17 -14.67 3.33
CA GLN A 47 15.20 -13.86 2.69
C GLN A 47 16.05 -13.06 3.68
N LYS A 48 15.43 -12.52 4.74
CA LYS A 48 16.11 -11.74 5.79
C LYS A 48 16.58 -12.59 6.98
N LYS A 49 16.54 -13.93 6.88
CA LYS A 49 16.80 -14.86 7.98
C LYS A 49 18.13 -14.59 8.71
N ASP A 50 19.21 -14.40 7.97
CA ASP A 50 20.55 -14.16 8.55
C ASP A 50 20.64 -12.86 9.35
N LYS A 51 19.79 -11.87 9.04
CA LYS A 51 19.76 -10.59 9.76
C LYS A 51 19.32 -10.74 11.22
N TYR A 52 18.47 -11.73 11.49
CA TYR A 52 17.89 -11.96 12.82
C TYR A 52 18.59 -13.07 13.58
N LYS A 53 19.63 -13.67 12.98
CA LYS A 53 20.41 -14.73 13.60
C LYS A 53 21.24 -14.16 14.76
N THR A 54 21.20 -14.85 15.89
CA THR A 54 22.00 -14.59 17.08
C THR A 54 22.89 -15.80 17.36
N GLU A 55 24.16 -15.56 17.69
CA GLU A 55 25.15 -16.59 18.01
C GLU A 55 25.25 -16.81 19.53
N ASN A 56 24.12 -17.01 20.21
CA ASN A 56 24.10 -17.31 21.64
C ASN A 56 24.44 -18.80 21.89
N GLY A 57 25.69 -19.20 21.61
CA GLY A 57 26.20 -20.53 21.95
C GLY A 57 26.33 -21.51 20.78
N LYS A 58 26.09 -22.81 21.03
CA LYS A 58 26.31 -23.91 20.06
C LYS A 58 25.21 -24.05 19.00
N GLU A 59 24.06 -23.41 19.18
CA GLU A 59 22.89 -23.52 18.30
C GLU A 59 22.48 -22.16 17.72
N GLU A 60 21.96 -22.18 16.50
CA GLU A 60 21.49 -20.98 15.80
C GLU A 60 20.10 -20.57 16.30
N GLU A 61 19.99 -19.35 16.85
CA GLU A 61 18.74 -18.79 17.33
C GLU A 61 18.35 -17.53 16.54
N TYR A 62 17.06 -17.35 16.27
CA TYR A 62 16.55 -16.23 15.46
C TYR A 62 15.62 -15.32 16.27
N ASN A 63 15.90 -14.00 16.26
CA ASN A 63 15.11 -13.00 16.99
C ASN A 63 13.82 -12.62 16.26
N MET A 64 12.71 -13.23 16.67
CA MET A 64 11.40 -12.99 16.05
C MET A 64 10.81 -11.63 16.38
N CYS A 65 11.03 -11.12 17.59
CA CYS A 65 10.49 -9.82 17.99
C CYS A 65 11.06 -8.70 17.12
N GLN A 66 12.37 -8.73 16.89
CA GLN A 66 13.06 -7.79 16.01
C GLN A 66 12.55 -7.89 14.56
N ALA A 67 12.36 -9.12 14.06
CA ALA A 67 11.87 -9.35 12.71
C ALA A 67 10.45 -8.85 12.49
N LEU A 68 9.57 -9.07 13.47
CA LEU A 68 8.19 -8.61 13.40
C LEU A 68 8.11 -7.09 13.52
N GLU A 69 8.92 -6.47 14.38
CA GLU A 69 8.99 -5.02 14.51
C GLU A 69 9.43 -4.34 13.21
N GLU A 70 10.50 -4.84 12.60
CA GLU A 70 10.97 -4.35 11.30
C GLU A 70 9.93 -4.56 10.21
N LEU A 71 9.29 -5.74 10.16
CA LEU A 71 8.25 -6.02 9.17
C LEU A 71 7.03 -5.10 9.33
N MET A 72 6.65 -4.78 10.57
CA MET A 72 5.59 -3.79 10.83
C MET A 72 6.01 -2.38 10.41
N GLU A 73 7.28 -2.01 10.63
CA GLU A 73 7.80 -0.70 10.23
C GLU A 73 7.91 -0.56 8.71
N ASP A 74 8.40 -1.58 8.02
CA ASP A 74 8.45 -1.66 6.55
C ASP A 74 7.05 -1.46 5.95
N ASN A 75 6.04 -2.18 6.45
CA ASN A 75 4.65 -2.03 6.01
C ASN A 75 4.12 -0.60 6.24
N ARG A 76 4.42 0.01 7.39
CA ARG A 76 4.04 1.41 7.68
C ARG A 76 4.75 2.40 6.76
N ASN A 77 6.01 2.13 6.42
CA ASN A 77 6.81 2.97 5.52
C ASN A 77 6.29 2.89 4.09
N GLU A 78 5.97 1.68 3.64
CA GLU A 78 5.36 1.44 2.33
C GLU A 78 4.02 2.15 2.21
N GLY A 79 3.11 1.96 3.18
CA GLY A 79 1.82 2.66 3.17
C GLY A 79 1.96 4.19 3.17
N ARG A 80 2.92 4.75 3.92
CA ARG A 80 3.23 6.19 3.88
C ARG A 80 3.75 6.64 2.51
N ARG A 81 4.58 5.82 1.86
CA ARG A 81 5.15 6.12 0.54
C ARG A 81 4.08 6.05 -0.55
N GLU A 82 3.24 5.03 -0.53
CA GLU A 82 2.10 4.87 -1.42
C GLU A 82 1.14 6.05 -1.29
N GLY A 83 0.70 6.37 -0.07
CA GLY A 83 -0.22 7.50 0.15
C GLY A 83 0.34 8.84 -0.32
N ARG A 84 1.65 9.09 -0.14
CA ARG A 84 2.30 10.30 -0.68
C ARG A 84 2.33 10.31 -2.21
N ASN A 85 2.58 9.17 -2.83
CA ASN A 85 2.64 9.06 -4.29
C ASN A 85 1.27 9.22 -4.92
N GLU A 86 0.26 8.58 -4.34
CA GLU A 86 -1.14 8.68 -4.76
C GLU A 86 -1.64 10.11 -4.62
N GLY A 87 -1.53 10.72 -3.42
CA GLY A 87 -1.97 12.10 -3.20
C GLY A 87 -1.25 13.12 -4.10
N ARG A 88 0.04 12.90 -4.40
CA ARG A 88 0.76 13.75 -5.36
C ARG A 88 0.25 13.57 -6.80
N ARG A 89 -0.09 12.34 -7.20
CA ARG A 89 -0.62 12.04 -8.54
C ARG A 89 -2.01 12.64 -8.70
N GLU A 90 -2.89 12.40 -7.75
CA GLU A 90 -4.26 12.94 -7.72
C GLU A 90 -4.24 14.47 -7.71
N GLY A 91 -3.49 15.09 -6.80
CA GLY A 91 -3.41 16.55 -6.73
C GLY A 91 -2.85 17.20 -8.01
N ARG A 92 -1.94 16.53 -8.75
CA ARG A 92 -1.50 17.01 -10.06
C ARG A 92 -2.58 16.87 -11.13
N ASN A 93 -3.30 15.76 -11.14
CA ASN A 93 -4.37 15.53 -12.11
C ASN A 93 -5.52 16.50 -11.90
N GLU A 94 -5.98 16.67 -10.66
CA GLU A 94 -7.01 17.64 -10.28
C GLU A 94 -6.57 19.07 -10.60
N GLY A 95 -5.34 19.44 -10.24
CA GLY A 95 -4.81 20.78 -10.54
C GLY A 95 -4.68 21.07 -12.04
N ASN A 96 -4.32 20.07 -12.85
CA ASN A 96 -4.29 20.22 -14.31
C ASN A 96 -5.71 20.34 -14.88
N LEU A 97 -6.64 19.51 -14.41
CA LEU A 97 -8.04 19.55 -14.84
C LEU A 97 -8.66 20.92 -14.53
N GLU A 98 -8.45 21.45 -13.33
CA GLU A 98 -9.00 22.75 -12.92
C GLU A 98 -8.41 23.92 -13.72
N LYS A 99 -7.12 23.85 -14.07
CA LYS A 99 -6.51 24.84 -14.97
C LYS A 99 -7.12 24.79 -16.36
N THR A 100 -7.25 23.59 -16.95
CA THR A 100 -7.88 23.42 -18.27
C THR A 100 -9.32 23.91 -18.24
N LYS A 101 -10.08 23.57 -17.20
CA LYS A 101 -11.45 24.04 -16.97
C LYS A 101 -11.54 25.57 -16.93
N THR A 102 -10.61 26.22 -16.23
CA THR A 102 -10.52 27.69 -16.16
C THR A 102 -10.25 28.30 -17.53
N VAL A 103 -9.33 27.72 -18.31
CA VAL A 103 -9.02 28.19 -19.67
C VAL A 103 -10.24 28.05 -20.59
N VAL A 104 -10.87 26.88 -20.58
CA VAL A 104 -12.09 26.61 -21.38
C VAL A 104 -13.21 27.57 -21.02
N ARG A 105 -13.46 27.80 -19.73
CA ARG A 105 -14.45 28.77 -19.24
C ARG A 105 -14.19 30.17 -19.82
N ASN A 106 -12.95 30.64 -19.71
CA ASN A 106 -12.56 31.96 -20.21
C ASN A 106 -12.70 32.12 -21.73
N MET A 107 -12.57 31.02 -22.49
CA MET A 107 -12.75 31.02 -23.94
C MET A 107 -14.23 31.02 -24.32
N LEU A 108 -15.05 30.22 -23.63
CA LEU A 108 -16.51 30.22 -23.78
C LEU A 108 -17.10 31.60 -23.49
N ASP A 109 -16.67 32.26 -22.41
CA ASP A 109 -17.10 33.63 -22.07
C ASP A 109 -16.73 34.67 -23.15
N ARG A 110 -15.72 34.39 -23.97
CA ARG A 110 -15.28 35.23 -25.10
C ARG A 110 -15.96 34.87 -26.42
N GLY A 111 -16.82 33.85 -26.44
CA GLY A 111 -17.55 33.42 -27.63
C GLY A 111 -16.71 32.61 -28.61
N TYR A 112 -15.69 31.90 -28.15
CA TYR A 112 -14.96 30.95 -29.00
C TYR A 112 -15.84 29.73 -29.33
N GLU A 113 -15.72 29.22 -30.55
CA GLU A 113 -16.38 27.97 -30.99
C GLU A 113 -15.73 26.75 -30.33
N ILE A 114 -16.51 25.68 -30.14
CA ILE A 114 -16.07 24.48 -29.43
C ILE A 114 -14.87 23.82 -30.15
N GLU A 115 -14.88 23.80 -31.48
CA GLU A 115 -13.81 23.25 -32.30
C GLU A 115 -12.47 23.96 -32.03
N ASP A 116 -12.48 25.29 -31.96
CA ASP A 116 -11.30 26.11 -31.69
C ASP A 116 -10.83 25.94 -30.24
N ILE A 117 -11.76 25.84 -29.29
CA ILE A 117 -11.43 25.57 -27.88
C ILE A 117 -10.73 24.22 -27.74
N CYS A 118 -11.25 23.17 -28.40
CA CYS A 118 -10.63 21.83 -28.37
C CYS A 118 -9.20 21.88 -28.94
N ALA A 119 -9.00 22.61 -30.04
CA ALA A 119 -7.70 22.75 -30.68
C ALA A 119 -6.68 23.53 -29.82
N ILE A 120 -7.11 24.57 -29.09
CA ILE A 120 -6.22 25.40 -28.28
C ILE A 120 -5.96 24.80 -26.90
N ALA A 121 -7.02 24.35 -26.21
CA ALA A 121 -6.93 23.84 -24.85
C ALA A 121 -6.49 22.36 -24.80
N GLY A 122 -6.49 21.66 -25.93
CA GLY A 122 -6.11 20.26 -26.01
C GLY A 122 -7.07 19.34 -25.26
N CYS A 123 -8.36 19.66 -25.27
CA CYS A 123 -9.42 18.91 -24.62
C CYS A 123 -10.46 18.42 -25.62
N GLU A 124 -11.35 17.53 -25.18
CA GLU A 124 -12.40 16.94 -26.03
C GLU A 124 -13.70 17.76 -25.95
N ALA A 125 -14.51 17.70 -27.01
CA ALA A 125 -15.78 18.42 -27.09
C ALA A 125 -16.73 18.11 -25.91
N PRO A 126 -16.90 16.85 -25.44
CA PRO A 126 -17.75 16.57 -24.27
C PRO A 126 -17.34 17.34 -23.02
N PHE A 127 -16.03 17.47 -22.78
CA PHE A 127 -15.50 18.24 -21.65
C PHE A 127 -15.87 19.71 -21.76
N VAL A 128 -15.72 20.31 -22.94
CA VAL A 128 -16.11 21.71 -23.18
C VAL A 128 -17.60 21.93 -22.99
N GLU A 129 -18.43 20.99 -23.45
CA GLU A 129 -19.88 21.06 -23.25
C GLU A 129 -20.30 20.97 -21.79
N ASP A 130 -19.64 20.13 -21.00
CA ASP A 130 -19.90 20.03 -19.56
C ASP A 130 -19.52 21.31 -18.82
N VAL A 131 -18.37 21.92 -19.16
CA VAL A 131 -18.00 23.25 -18.63
C VAL A 131 -19.00 24.33 -19.05
N ARG A 132 -19.53 24.28 -20.28
CA ARG A 132 -20.57 25.19 -20.76
C ARG A 132 -21.88 25.02 -19.97
N LYS A 133 -22.29 23.79 -19.65
CA LYS A 133 -23.48 23.55 -18.79
C LYS A 133 -23.25 24.12 -17.38
N GLU A 134 -22.03 23.99 -16.86
CA GLU A 134 -21.62 24.58 -15.59
C GLU A 134 -21.52 26.13 -15.57
N LEU A 135 -21.63 26.81 -16.71
CA LEU A 135 -21.68 28.28 -16.75
C LEU A 135 -23.12 28.82 -16.72
N HIS A 136 -24.10 27.97 -17.06
CA HIS A 136 -25.49 28.36 -17.29
C HIS A 136 -26.47 27.78 -16.26
N TRP A 137 -25.98 27.33 -15.11
CA TRP A 137 -26.78 27.13 -13.89
C TRP A 137 -26.65 28.35 -12.97
#